data_AF-A0A0F9E294-F1
#
_entry.id   AF-A0A0F9E294-F1
#
_cell.length_a   1.000
_cell.length_b   1.000
_cell.length_c   1.000
_cell.angle_alpha   90.00
_cell.angle_beta   90.00
_cell.angle_gamma   90.00
#
_symmetry.space_group_name_H-M   'P 1'
#
loop_
_entity.id
_entity.type
_entity.pdbx_description
1 polymer ?
#
loop_
_entity_poly.entity_id
_entity_poly.type
_entity_poly.pdbx_seq_one_letter_code
_entity_poly.pdbx_strand_id
1 'polypeptide(L)'
;MESKALVCLLKVLPCNGTTRITARDPETNKSIGFLTYRGNFLQNLAVKPEAQRRGIGALLVDEVEQQMSDAGFDEVNLSIEVGNTEAERFWASHGYT
;
A
#
# COMPACT_ATOMS: atom_id res chain seq x y z
N MET A 1 9.24 21.77 -6.30
CA MET A 1 9.67 20.48 -6.86
C MET A 1 10.73 19.95 -5.92
N GLU A 2 10.58 18.89 -5.13
CA GLU A 2 9.52 17.90 -4.96
C GLU A 2 9.54 17.49 -3.48
N SER A 3 8.42 17.68 -2.77
CA SER A 3 8.29 17.21 -1.39
C SER A 3 7.88 15.73 -1.41
N LYS A 4 8.77 14.86 -1.90
CA LYS A 4 8.69 13.43 -1.58
C LYS A 4 9.16 13.32 -0.13
N ALA A 5 8.24 13.55 0.80
CA ALA A 5 8.46 13.29 2.21
C ALA A 5 9.06 11.89 2.33
N LEU A 6 10.24 11.78 2.94
CA LEU A 6 10.96 10.54 3.17
C LEU A 6 10.10 9.57 3.98
N VAL A 7 9.20 8.83 3.34
CA VAL A 7 8.51 7.72 3.99
C VAL A 7 9.47 6.55 3.97
N CYS A 8 9.97 6.14 5.13
CA CYS A 8 10.76 4.92 5.23
C CYS A 8 9.80 3.72 5.11
N LEU A 9 9.95 2.96 4.03
CA LEU A 9 9.22 1.70 3.84
C LEU A 9 10.01 0.57 4.51
N LEU A 10 9.41 -0.03 5.54
CA LEU A 10 9.94 -1.23 6.17
C LEU A 10 9.19 -2.45 5.65
N LYS A 11 9.91 -3.34 4.97
CA LYS A 11 9.41 -4.66 4.56
C LYS A 11 9.57 -5.66 5.70
N VAL A 12 8.51 -6.41 5.98
CA VAL A 12 8.52 -7.55 6.88
C VAL A 12 8.30 -8.80 6.04
N LEU A 13 9.27 -9.72 6.09
CA LEU A 13 9.25 -11.00 5.39
C LEU A 13 8.05 -11.85 5.83
N PRO A 14 7.56 -12.73 4.95
CA PRO A 14 6.26 -13.37 5.14
C PRO A 14 6.17 -14.22 6.41
N CYS A 15 5.14 -13.96 7.21
CA CYS A 15 4.62 -14.91 8.19
C CYS A 15 3.42 -15.62 7.54
N ASN A 16 3.47 -16.94 7.38
CA ASN A 16 2.41 -17.74 6.71
C ASN A 16 2.11 -17.34 5.25
N GLY A 17 3.08 -16.76 4.53
CA GLY A 17 2.94 -16.38 3.12
C GLY A 17 2.32 -15.01 2.85
N THR A 18 1.91 -14.27 3.88
CA THR A 18 1.52 -12.86 3.77
C THR A 18 2.73 -11.97 4.04
N THR A 19 3.07 -11.10 3.09
CA THR A 19 4.10 -10.07 3.23
C THR A 19 3.46 -8.76 3.67
N ARG A 20 4.18 -7.97 4.48
CA ARG A 20 3.76 -6.64 4.91
C ARG A 20 4.81 -5.61 4.57
N ILE A 21 4.39 -4.48 4.01
CA ILE A 21 5.19 -3.26 3.95
C ILE A 21 4.56 -2.21 4.88
N THR A 22 5.41 -1.42 5.55
CA THR A 22 4.99 -0.41 6.53
C THR A 22 5.61 0.92 6.19
N ALA A 23 4.76 1.94 6.02
CA ALA A 23 5.18 3.33 5.93
C ALA A 23 5.45 3.87 7.34
N ARG A 24 6.63 4.45 7.54
CA ARG A 24 7.02 5.12 8.79
C ARG A 24 7.25 6.60 8.56
N ASP A 25 6.83 7.37 9.55
CA ASP A 25 7.16 8.78 9.67
C ASP A 25 8.68 8.94 9.88
N PRO A 26 9.37 9.75 9.07
CA PRO A 26 10.84 9.85 9.13
C PRO A 26 11.36 10.49 10.42
N GLU A 27 10.59 11.39 11.02
CA GLU A 27 11.02 12.15 12.20
C GLU A 27 10.80 11.34 13.47
N THR A 28 9.67 10.66 13.55
CA THR A 28 9.23 9.96 14.77
C THR A 28 9.45 8.45 14.72
N ASN A 29 9.78 7.89 13.55
CA ASN A 29 9.90 6.47 13.25
C ASN A 29 8.62 5.65 13.54
N LYS A 30 7.48 6.33 13.76
CA LYS A 30 6.20 5.69 14.04
C LYS A 30 5.59 5.18 12.74
N SER A 31 4.92 4.03 12.82
CA SER A 31 4.10 3.52 11.71
C SER A 31 2.94 4.49 11.43
N ILE A 32 2.78 4.88 10.17
CA ILE A 32 1.73 5.79 9.68
C ILE A 32 0.86 5.15 8.60
N GLY A 33 1.27 4.01 8.06
CA GLY A 33 0.47 3.22 7.15
C GLY A 33 1.08 1.85 6.90
N PHE A 34 0.31 0.95 6.31
CA PHE A 34 0.81 -0.35 5.90
C PHE A 34 -0.01 -0.92 4.75
N LEU A 35 0.60 -1.85 4.03
CA LEU A 35 -0.06 -2.70 3.06
C LEU A 35 0.37 -4.15 3.28
N THR A 36 -0.58 -5.08 3.22
CA THR A 36 -0.32 -6.52 3.27
C THR A 36 -0.79 -7.22 2.00
N TYR A 37 -0.02 -8.18 1.51
CA TYR A 37 -0.33 -8.90 0.28
C TYR A 37 0.17 -10.35 0.33
N ARG A 38 -0.40 -11.22 -0.52
CA ARG A 38 -0.01 -12.62 -0.69
C ARG A 38 -0.11 -13.00 -2.16
N GLY A 39 1.01 -13.47 -2.75
CA GLY A 39 1.08 -13.65 -4.20
C GLY A 39 0.83 -12.32 -4.90
N ASN A 40 -0.15 -12.28 -5.81
CA ASN A 40 -0.63 -11.08 -6.49
C ASN A 40 -1.90 -10.46 -5.89
N PHE A 41 -2.26 -10.81 -4.65
CA PHE A 41 -3.49 -10.35 -4.01
C PHE A 41 -3.20 -9.35 -2.87
N LEU A 42 -3.68 -8.11 -3.01
CA LEU A 42 -3.67 -7.10 -1.95
C LEU A 42 -4.75 -7.43 -0.91
N GLN A 43 -4.36 -7.53 0.35
CA GLN A 43 -5.26 -7.93 1.44
C GLN A 43 -5.76 -6.75 2.26
N ASN A 44 -4.86 -5.86 2.68
CA ASN A 44 -5.21 -4.71 3.51
C ASN A 44 -4.34 -3.51 3.12
N LEU A 45 -4.96 -2.35 3.04
CA LEU A 45 -4.28 -1.05 2.93
C LEU A 45 -4.89 -0.12 3.98
N ALA A 46 -4.05 0.46 4.83
CA ALA A 46 -4.50 1.45 5.80
C ALA A 46 -3.44 2.53 6.00
N VAL A 47 -3.90 3.78 6.08
CA VAL A 47 -3.10 4.95 6.43
C VAL A 47 -3.80 5.66 7.58
N LYS A 48 -3.04 6.07 8.60
CA LYS A 48 -3.57 6.81 9.74
C LYS A 48 -4.30 8.08 9.29
N PRO A 49 -5.45 8.44 9.88
CA PRO A 49 -6.24 9.61 9.45
C PRO A 49 -5.40 10.89 9.33
N GLU A 50 -4.48 11.14 10.26
CA GLU A 50 -3.65 12.36 10.29
C GLU A 50 -2.59 12.39 9.17
N ALA A 51 -2.31 11.23 8.56
CA ALA A 51 -1.33 11.02 7.50
C ALA A 51 -1.99 10.78 6.12
N GLN A 52 -3.31 10.68 6.04
CA GLN A 52 -4.05 10.50 4.79
C GLN A 52 -3.92 11.72 3.87
N ARG A 53 -4.24 11.54 2.58
CA ARG A 53 -4.18 12.57 1.52
C ARG A 53 -2.78 13.18 1.31
N ARG A 54 -1.73 12.48 1.75
CA ARG A 54 -0.31 12.84 1.54
C ARG A 54 0.41 11.91 0.54
N GLY A 55 -0.32 11.09 -0.20
CA GLY A 55 0.25 10.14 -1.17
C GLY A 55 0.78 8.83 -0.58
N ILE A 56 0.68 8.61 0.73
CA ILE A 56 1.23 7.40 1.40
C ILE A 56 0.58 6.11 0.88
N GLY A 57 -0.74 6.12 0.65
CA GLY A 57 -1.45 4.96 0.11
C GLY A 57 -0.93 4.57 -1.28
N ALA A 58 -0.76 5.55 -2.16
CA ALA A 58 -0.19 5.35 -3.50
C ALA A 58 1.25 4.81 -3.41
N LEU A 59 2.10 5.41 -2.56
CA LEU A 59 3.48 4.94 -2.37
C LEU A 59 3.56 3.47 -1.89
N LEU A 60 2.62 3.03 -1.05
CA LEU A 60 2.55 1.64 -0.62
C LEU A 60 2.11 0.72 -1.77
N VAL A 61 1.15 1.17 -2.59
CA VAL A 61 0.65 0.41 -3.75
C VAL A 61 1.75 0.27 -4.79
N ASP A 62 2.38 1.37 -5.22
CA ASP A 62 3.47 1.38 -6.20
C ASP A 62 4.60 0.41 -5.81
N GLU A 63 5.00 0.41 -4.54
CA GLU A 63 6.04 -0.48 -4.02
C GLU A 63 5.62 -1.96 -4.11
N VAL A 64 4.37 -2.29 -3.79
CA VAL A 64 3.90 -3.68 -3.86
C VAL A 64 3.68 -4.13 -5.29
N GLU A 65 3.13 -3.29 -6.16
CA GLU A 65 2.97 -3.58 -7.58
C GLU A 65 4.32 -3.86 -8.25
N GLN A 66 5.34 -3.05 -7.95
CA GLN A 66 6.69 -3.31 -8.43
C GLN A 66 7.21 -4.67 -7.93
N GLN A 67 7.02 -5.01 -6.65
CA GLN A 67 7.45 -6.29 -6.11
C GLN A 67 6.68 -7.48 -6.71
N MET A 68 5.40 -7.31 -7.06
CA MET A 68 4.62 -8.33 -7.75
C MET A 68 5.10 -8.51 -9.18
N SER A 69 5.38 -7.41 -9.90
CA SER A 69 5.95 -7.43 -11.24
C SER A 69 7.33 -8.12 -11.26
N ASP A 70 8.21 -7.78 -10.31
CA ASP A 70 9.53 -8.41 -10.16
C ASP A 70 9.42 -9.91 -9.85
N ALA A 71 8.31 -10.35 -9.24
CA ALA A 71 8.01 -11.75 -8.96
C ALA A 71 7.34 -12.49 -10.15
N GLY A 72 7.11 -11.80 -11.26
CA GLY A 72 6.53 -12.37 -12.48
C GLY A 72 5.01 -12.41 -12.52
N PHE A 73 4.33 -11.60 -11.71
CA PHE A 73 2.88 -11.42 -11.82
C PHE A 73 2.55 -10.31 -12.82
N ASP A 74 1.64 -10.60 -13.75
CA ASP A 74 1.19 -9.66 -14.79
C ASP A 74 -0.08 -8.88 -14.39
N GLU A 75 -0.69 -9.23 -13.26
CA GLU A 75 -1.91 -8.62 -12.75
C GLU A 75 -1.87 -8.51 -11.22
N VAL A 76 -2.60 -7.53 -10.67
CA VAL A 76 -2.77 -7.33 -9.23
C VAL A 76 -4.25 -7.36 -8.90
N ASN A 77 -4.60 -8.18 -7.91
CA ASN A 77 -5.99 -8.43 -7.51
C ASN A 77 -6.25 -7.87 -6.11
N LEU A 78 -7.47 -7.41 -5.86
CA LEU A 78 -7.93 -6.98 -4.55
C LEU A 78 -9.43 -7.19 -4.39
N SER A 79 -9.92 -7.03 -3.18
CA SER A 79 -11.36 -6.94 -2.92
C SER A 79 -11.63 -5.81 -1.95
N ILE A 80 -12.74 -5.12 -2.19
CA ILE A 80 -13.26 -4.09 -1.30
C ILE A 80 -14.62 -4.51 -0.77
N GLU A 81 -14.94 -4.06 0.43
CA GLU A 81 -16.29 -4.19 0.96
C GLU A 81 -17.26 -3.29 0.17
N VAL A 82 -18.42 -3.84 -0.17
CA VAL A 82 -19.48 -3.10 -0.87
C VAL A 82 -19.89 -1.88 -0.03
N GLY A 83 -19.93 -0.70 -0.66
CA GLY A 83 -20.29 0.55 0.01
C GLY A 83 -19.10 1.28 0.64
N ASN A 84 -17.88 0.74 0.53
CA ASN A 84 -16.66 1.47 0.88
C ASN A 84 -16.31 2.47 -0.24
N THR A 85 -17.11 3.54 -0.33
CA THR A 85 -16.99 4.57 -1.39
C THR A 85 -15.63 5.29 -1.42
N GLU A 86 -14.91 5.32 -0.29
CA GLU A 86 -13.55 5.86 -0.27
C GLU A 86 -12.57 4.91 -0.96
N ALA A 87 -12.63 3.61 -0.65
CA ALA A 87 -11.83 2.61 -1.32
C ALA A 87 -12.17 2.50 -2.81
N GLU A 88 -13.45 2.53 -3.19
CA GLU A 88 -13.89 2.55 -4.59
C GLU A 88 -13.21 3.69 -5.37
N ARG A 89 -13.27 4.92 -4.85
CA ARG A 89 -12.63 6.08 -5.48
C ARG A 89 -11.12 5.96 -5.53
N PHE A 90 -10.51 5.46 -4.47
CA PHE A 90 -9.06 5.27 -4.40
C PHE A 90 -8.60 4.26 -5.45
N TRP A 91 -9.19 3.07 -5.52
CA TRP A 91 -8.76 2.03 -6.46
C TRP A 91 -9.07 2.40 -7.91
N ALA A 92 -10.22 3.03 -8.18
CA ALA A 92 -10.54 3.57 -9.50
C ALA A 92 -9.50 4.62 -9.95
N SER A 93 -9.02 5.49 -9.05
CA SER A 93 -7.96 6.45 -9.40
C SER A 93 -6.59 5.82 -9.64
N HIS A 94 -6.40 4.56 -9.21
CA HIS A 94 -5.19 3.76 -9.46
C HIS A 94 -5.36 2.78 -10.64
N GLY A 95 -6.47 2.87 -11.40
CA GLY A 95 -6.69 2.09 -12.62
C GLY A 95 -7.30 0.70 -12.40
N TYR A 96 -7.71 0.38 -11.17
CA TYR A 96 -8.42 -0.86 -10.86
C TYR A 96 -9.90 -0.75 -11.28
N THR A 97 -10.47 -1.87 -11.74
CA THR A 97 -11.83 -1.96 -12.29
C THR A 97 -12.65 -3.06 -11.65
#